data_AF-A0A7R9YDT1-F1
#
_entry.id   AF-A0A7R9YDT1-F1
#
_cell.length_a   1.000
_cell.length_b   1.000
_cell.length_c   1.000
_cell.angle_alpha   90.00
_cell.angle_beta   90.00
_cell.angle_gamma   90.00
#
_symmetry.space_group_name_H-M   'P 1'
#
loop_
_entity.id
_entity.type
_entity.pdbx_description
1 polymer ?
#
loop_
_entity_poly.entity_id
_entity_poly.type
_entity_poly.pdbx_seq_one_letter_code
_entity_poly.pdbx_strand_id
1 'polypeptide(L)'
;MPMSLLLSRRDATVTLAHSKTPPKQLEELLAAADIVVVAVGRPGFLKGEWLKPGSVVIDVGINPIPDSTKQSGRRLVGDCDFESCEQTARLITPVPGGVGPMTIAMLLQNTLIAAIRATSDVETQQNSR
;
A
#
# COMPACT_ATOMS: atom_id res chain seq x y z
N MET A 1 0.04 -11.92 -6.04
CA MET A 1 -0.23 -10.61 -5.41
C MET A 1 -0.08 -10.75 -3.89
N PRO A 2 1.04 -10.33 -3.29
CA PRO A 2 1.31 -10.58 -1.86
C PRO A 2 0.30 -9.88 -0.94
N MET A 3 -0.14 -8.66 -1.27
CA MET A 3 -1.11 -7.92 -0.45
C MET A 3 -2.46 -8.63 -0.31
N SER A 4 -3.01 -9.20 -1.40
CA SER A 4 -4.29 -9.90 -1.34
C SER A 4 -4.19 -11.13 -0.41
N LEU A 5 -3.08 -11.87 -0.49
CA LEU A 5 -2.85 -13.02 0.39
C LEU A 5 -2.68 -12.61 1.86
N LEU A 6 -1.96 -11.50 2.13
CA LEU A 6 -1.77 -11.01 3.50
C LEU A 6 -3.08 -10.56 4.13
N LEU A 7 -3.94 -9.88 3.37
CA LEU A 7 -5.27 -9.47 3.83
C LEU A 7 -6.18 -10.69 4.06
N SER A 8 -6.21 -11.65 3.13
CA SER A 8 -6.99 -12.89 3.31
C SER A 8 -6.52 -13.73 4.49
N ARG A 9 -5.21 -13.74 4.81
CA ARG A 9 -4.67 -14.38 6.03
C ARG A 9 -5.10 -13.70 7.33
N ARG A 10 -5.70 -12.51 7.24
CA ARG A 10 -6.32 -11.78 8.36
C ARG A 10 -7.84 -11.75 8.23
N ASP A 11 -8.41 -12.77 7.59
CA ASP A 11 -9.86 -13.00 7.42
C ASP A 11 -10.61 -11.90 6.64
N ALA A 12 -9.90 -11.06 5.88
CA ALA A 12 -10.55 -10.13 4.98
C ALA A 12 -11.10 -10.84 3.72
N THR A 13 -12.29 -10.44 3.28
CA THR A 13 -12.78 -10.77 1.93
C THR A 13 -12.12 -9.81 0.95
N VAL A 14 -11.33 -10.36 0.02
CA VAL A 14 -10.47 -9.55 -0.86
C VAL A 14 -10.93 -9.64 -2.31
N THR A 15 -11.15 -8.48 -2.93
CA THR A 15 -11.31 -8.35 -4.38
C THR A 15 -10.07 -7.71 -4.99
N LEU A 16 -9.54 -8.31 -6.06
CA LEU A 16 -8.41 -7.77 -6.81
C LEU A 16 -8.93 -7.08 -8.08
N ALA A 17 -8.77 -5.77 -8.16
CA ALA A 17 -8.99 -5.00 -9.38
C ALA A 17 -7.71 -4.83 -10.21
N HIS A 18 -7.85 -4.62 -11.51
CA HIS A 18 -6.73 -4.42 -12.43
C HIS A 18 -7.15 -3.61 -13.67
N SER A 19 -6.23 -3.44 -14.61
CA SER A 19 -6.42 -2.62 -15.83
C SER A 19 -7.56 -3.05 -16.76
N LYS A 20 -8.13 -4.24 -16.56
CA LYS A 20 -9.28 -4.74 -17.36
C LYS A 20 -10.56 -4.84 -16.53
N THR A 21 -10.54 -4.43 -15.27
CA THR A 21 -11.77 -4.28 -14.49
C THR A 21 -12.60 -3.16 -15.13
N PRO A 22 -13.87 -3.43 -15.52
CA PRO A 22 -14.74 -2.41 -16.08
C PRO A 22 -14.85 -1.19 -15.15
N PRO A 23 -14.82 0.06 -15.65
CA PRO A 23 -14.84 1.24 -14.80
C PRO A 23 -16.01 1.29 -13.81
N LYS A 24 -17.24 0.99 -14.27
CA LYS A 24 -18.41 0.93 -13.40
C LYS A 24 -18.27 -0.09 -12.28
N GLN A 25 -17.75 -1.28 -12.60
CA GLN A 25 -17.53 -2.34 -11.62
C GLN A 25 -16.43 -1.94 -10.63
N LEU A 26 -15.39 -1.21 -11.07
CA LEU A 26 -14.35 -0.70 -10.18
C LEU A 26 -14.94 0.28 -9.16
N GLU A 27 -15.77 1.23 -9.60
CA GLU A 27 -16.44 2.18 -8.71
C GLU A 27 -17.35 1.48 -7.69
N GLU A 28 -18.13 0.47 -8.13
CA GLU A 28 -18.98 -0.33 -7.24
C GLU A 28 -18.16 -1.09 -6.17
N LEU A 29 -17.02 -1.68 -6.55
CA LEU A 29 -16.13 -2.37 -5.63
C LEU A 29 -15.51 -1.41 -4.60
N LEU A 30 -15.09 -0.22 -5.03
CA LEU A 30 -14.51 0.80 -4.15
C LEU A 30 -15.54 1.37 -3.18
N ALA A 31 -16.79 1.55 -3.62
CA ALA A 31 -17.89 2.04 -2.79
C ALA A 31 -18.30 1.05 -1.69
N ALA A 32 -18.02 -0.24 -1.88
CA ALA A 32 -18.27 -1.29 -0.90
C ALA A 32 -17.07 -1.57 0.03
N ALA A 33 -15.86 -1.16 -0.34
CA ALA A 33 -14.62 -1.56 0.33
C ALA A 33 -14.39 -0.81 1.65
N ASP A 34 -14.17 -1.57 2.74
CA ASP A 34 -13.74 -1.02 4.03
C ASP A 34 -12.25 -0.61 4.02
N ILE A 35 -11.44 -1.31 3.23
CA ILE A 35 -10.01 -1.07 3.07
C ILE A 35 -9.70 -1.04 1.58
N VAL A 36 -9.04 0.03 1.12
CA VAL A 36 -8.57 0.19 -0.25
C VAL A 36 -7.05 0.27 -0.24
N VAL A 37 -6.39 -0.68 -0.91
CA VAL A 37 -4.95 -0.63 -1.19
C VAL A 37 -4.77 -0.30 -2.67
N VAL A 38 -4.33 0.91 -2.97
CA VAL A 38 -4.10 1.36 -4.35
C VAL A 38 -2.62 1.28 -4.70
N ALA A 39 -2.32 0.62 -5.81
CA ALA A 39 -0.96 0.37 -6.32
C ALA A 39 -0.98 0.28 -7.86
N VAL A 40 -1.52 1.30 -8.51
CA VAL A 40 -1.74 1.37 -9.96
C VAL A 40 -0.65 2.11 -10.72
N GLY A 41 0.14 2.96 -10.04
CA GLY A 41 1.21 3.75 -10.67
C GLY A 41 0.68 4.83 -11.61
N ARG A 42 -0.41 5.50 -11.20
CA ARG A 42 -1.06 6.57 -11.97
C ARG A 42 -1.41 7.72 -11.01
N PRO A 43 -0.80 8.91 -11.17
CA PRO A 43 -1.06 10.06 -10.30
C PRO A 43 -2.56 10.38 -10.18
N GLY A 44 -3.07 10.46 -8.95
CA GLY A 44 -4.43 10.95 -8.68
C GLY A 44 -5.56 10.14 -9.32
N PHE A 45 -5.31 8.86 -9.62
CA PHE A 45 -6.27 7.93 -10.20
C PHE A 45 -7.48 7.67 -9.29
N LEU A 46 -7.24 7.37 -8.02
CA LEU A 46 -8.32 7.07 -7.07
C LEU A 46 -8.98 8.38 -6.61
N LYS A 47 -10.29 8.50 -6.83
CA LYS A 47 -11.10 9.65 -6.41
C LYS A 47 -11.85 9.35 -5.12
N GLY A 48 -11.99 10.37 -4.25
CA GLY A 48 -12.67 10.23 -2.96
C GLY A 48 -14.16 9.94 -3.09
N GLU A 49 -14.80 10.35 -4.18
CA GLU A 49 -16.20 10.05 -4.50
C GLU A 49 -16.47 8.57 -4.80
N TRP A 50 -15.43 7.79 -5.12
CA TRP A 50 -15.55 6.34 -5.35
C TRP A 50 -15.44 5.55 -4.04
N LEU A 51 -15.02 6.17 -2.95
CA LEU A 51 -14.74 5.49 -1.68
C LEU A 51 -16.01 5.33 -0.85
N LYS A 52 -16.09 4.20 -0.15
CA LYS A 52 -16.98 4.06 0.99
C LYS A 52 -16.65 5.12 2.06
N PRO A 53 -17.62 5.90 2.56
CA PRO A 53 -17.40 6.80 3.70
C PRO A 53 -16.85 6.04 4.91
N GLY A 54 -15.76 6.55 5.49
CA GLY A 54 -15.11 5.93 6.64
C GLY A 54 -14.16 4.77 6.32
N SER A 55 -13.89 4.49 5.04
CA SER A 55 -12.89 3.50 4.62
C SER A 55 -11.45 3.87 5.02
N VAL A 56 -10.56 2.88 5.00
CA VAL A 56 -9.12 3.08 5.17
C VAL A 56 -8.43 2.97 3.82
N VAL A 57 -7.62 3.96 3.46
CA VAL A 57 -6.90 4.03 2.18
C VAL A 57 -5.40 3.91 2.40
N ILE A 58 -4.79 2.95 1.71
CA ILE A 58 -3.34 2.75 1.68
C ILE A 58 -2.87 3.05 0.25
N ASP A 59 -2.20 4.18 0.09
CA ASP A 59 -1.61 4.65 -1.16
C ASP A 59 -0.16 4.18 -1.27
N VAL A 60 0.05 3.18 -2.12
CA VAL A 60 1.38 2.61 -2.42
C VAL A 60 2.04 3.33 -3.61
N GLY A 61 1.28 4.14 -4.35
CA GLY A 61 1.74 4.81 -5.56
C GLY A 61 2.90 5.75 -5.28
N ILE A 62 3.93 5.70 -6.11
CA ILE A 62 5.02 6.68 -6.12
C ILE A 62 5.18 7.16 -7.55
N ASN A 63 4.62 8.34 -7.83
CA ASN A 63 4.63 8.92 -9.15
C ASN A 63 5.40 10.26 -9.13
N PRO A 64 6.56 10.35 -9.81
CA PRO A 64 7.28 11.61 -9.93
C PRO A 64 6.62 12.51 -10.98
N ILE A 65 6.28 13.73 -10.58
CA ILE A 65 5.72 14.75 -11.49
C ILE A 65 6.59 16.01 -11.48
N PRO A 66 6.67 16.75 -12.60
CA PRO A 66 7.44 18.00 -12.68
C PRO A 66 6.99 19.02 -11.62
N ASP A 67 7.96 19.64 -10.95
CA ASP A 67 7.74 20.70 -9.97
C ASP A 67 9.00 21.57 -9.89
N SER A 68 8.93 22.78 -10.46
CA SER A 68 10.04 23.74 -10.48
C SER A 68 10.37 24.33 -9.11
N THR A 69 9.50 24.15 -8.11
CA THR A 69 9.74 24.63 -6.74
C THR A 69 10.66 23.69 -5.95
N LYS A 70 10.88 22.46 -6.43
CA LYS A 70 11.77 21.47 -5.80
C LYS A 70 13.14 21.50 -6.46
N GLN A 71 14.20 21.32 -5.66
CA GLN A 71 15.58 21.24 -6.15
C GLN A 71 15.78 20.11 -7.20
N SER A 72 15.06 19.00 -7.04
CA SER A 72 15.03 17.87 -7.98
C SER A 72 14.28 18.16 -9.30
N GLY A 73 13.61 19.31 -9.42
CA GLY A 73 12.68 19.63 -10.52
C GLY A 73 11.42 18.76 -10.54
N ARG A 74 11.19 17.96 -9.49
CA ARG A 74 10.10 16.98 -9.40
C ARG A 74 9.63 16.80 -7.96
N ARG A 75 8.32 16.58 -7.79
CA ARG A 75 7.71 16.11 -6.53
C ARG A 75 7.13 14.71 -6.69
N LEU A 76 7.00 13.98 -5.59
CA LEU A 76 6.34 12.68 -5.56
C LEU A 76 4.87 12.86 -5.19
N VAL A 77 4.01 12.14 -5.90
CA VAL A 77 2.58 12.05 -5.60
C VAL A 77 2.12 10.60 -5.65
N GLY A 78 1.06 10.31 -4.91
CA GLY A 78 0.48 8.99 -4.83
C GLY A 78 -0.46 8.67 -5.99
N ASP A 79 -1.08 7.49 -5.92
CA ASP A 79 -2.14 7.11 -6.84
C ASP A 79 -3.50 7.70 -6.42
N CYS A 80 -3.62 8.20 -5.18
CA CYS A 80 -4.80 8.88 -4.69
C CYS A 80 -4.81 10.36 -5.06
N ASP A 81 -6.00 10.85 -5.37
CA ASP A 81 -6.32 12.26 -5.18
C ASP A 81 -6.46 12.52 -3.68
N PHE A 82 -5.34 12.87 -3.02
CA PHE A 82 -5.25 12.86 -1.56
C PHE A 82 -6.28 13.76 -0.88
N GLU A 83 -6.46 15.00 -1.36
CA GLU A 83 -7.41 15.95 -0.78
C GLU A 83 -8.85 15.45 -0.88
N SER A 84 -9.23 14.91 -2.04
CA SER A 84 -10.56 14.32 -2.23
C SER A 84 -10.76 13.07 -1.36
N CYS A 85 -9.77 12.20 -1.27
CA CYS A 85 -9.87 10.96 -0.50
C CYS A 85 -9.86 11.21 1.02
N GLU A 86 -9.11 12.20 1.51
CA GLU A 86 -9.05 12.58 2.93
C GLU A 86 -10.40 13.04 3.48
N GLN A 87 -11.25 13.64 2.63
CA GLN A 87 -12.59 14.07 3.03
C GLN A 87 -13.57 12.90 3.25
N THR A 88 -13.37 11.78 2.54
CA THR A 88 -14.28 10.62 2.60
C THR A 88 -13.74 9.50 3.50
N ALA A 89 -12.43 9.24 3.44
CA ALA A 89 -11.78 8.16 4.17
C ALA A 89 -11.63 8.51 5.65
N ARG A 90 -11.68 7.49 6.52
CA ARG A 90 -11.35 7.64 7.94
C ARG A 90 -9.85 7.81 8.15
N LEU A 91 -9.04 7.09 7.36
CA LEU A 91 -7.58 7.12 7.40
C LEU A 91 -7.05 7.01 5.97
N ILE A 92 -6.02 7.77 5.67
CA ILE A 92 -5.30 7.71 4.39
C ILE A 92 -3.80 7.89 4.60
N THR A 93 -2.99 7.12 3.88
CA THR A 93 -1.53 7.29 3.92
C THR A 93 -1.07 8.38 2.95
N PRO A 94 -0.27 9.36 3.38
CA PRO A 94 0.21 10.42 2.50
C PRO A 94 1.33 9.93 1.58
N VAL A 95 1.49 10.59 0.43
CA VAL A 95 2.64 10.42 -0.45
C VAL A 95 3.24 11.80 -0.74
N PRO A 96 4.52 12.04 -0.38
CA PRO A 96 5.44 11.14 0.33
C PRO A 96 5.11 10.98 1.84
N GLY A 97 5.77 10.02 2.49
CA GLY A 97 5.74 9.87 3.96
C GLY A 97 4.90 8.70 4.50
N GLY A 98 4.09 8.05 3.65
CA GLY A 98 3.29 6.88 4.02
C GLY A 98 4.03 5.55 3.85
N VAL A 99 3.75 4.84 2.75
CA VAL A 99 4.21 3.45 2.55
C VAL A 99 5.73 3.34 2.32
N GLY A 100 6.35 4.35 1.70
CA GLY A 100 7.78 4.34 1.37
C GLY A 100 8.72 4.06 2.56
N PRO A 101 8.68 4.86 3.65
CA PRO A 101 9.47 4.61 4.86
C PRO A 101 9.24 3.22 5.47
N MET A 102 7.99 2.73 5.45
CA MET A 102 7.66 1.40 5.95
C MET A 102 8.32 0.28 5.14
N THR A 103 8.47 0.44 3.82
CA THR A 103 9.16 -0.56 2.97
C THR A 103 10.60 -0.80 3.43
N ILE A 104 11.34 0.25 3.80
CA ILE A 104 12.70 0.13 4.33
C ILE A 104 12.69 -0.57 5.69
N ALA A 105 11.80 -0.15 6.59
CA ALA A 105 11.69 -0.77 7.92
C ALA A 105 11.36 -2.27 7.83
N MET A 106 10.45 -2.66 6.93
CA MET A 106 10.08 -4.07 6.72
C MET A 106 11.21 -4.89 6.10
N LEU A 107 12.03 -4.29 5.22
CA LEU A 107 13.25 -4.96 4.74
C LEU A 107 14.19 -5.28 5.91
N LEU A 108 14.48 -4.29 6.77
CA LEU A 108 15.37 -4.48 7.92
C LEU A 108 14.80 -5.49 8.92
N GLN A 109 13.50 -5.46 9.18
CA GLN A 109 12.83 -6.46 10.02
C GLN A 109 12.98 -7.87 9.45
N ASN A 110 12.75 -8.03 8.15
CA ASN A 110 12.91 -9.33 7.48
C ASN A 110 14.37 -9.82 7.53
N THR A 111 15.34 -8.91 7.34
CA THR A 111 16.77 -9.23 7.49
C THR A 111 17.11 -9.68 8.91
N LEU A 112 16.58 -9.00 9.94
CA LEU A 112 16.79 -9.39 11.33
C LEU A 112 16.19 -10.76 11.64
N ILE A 113 14.95 -11.03 11.19
CA ILE A 113 14.30 -12.33 11.36
C ILE A 113 15.11 -13.45 10.69
N ALA A 114 15.63 -13.20 9.48
CA ALA A 114 16.45 -14.16 8.77
C ALA A 114 17.77 -14.45 9.51
N ALA A 115 18.43 -13.42 10.04
CA ALA A 115 19.66 -13.57 10.81
C ALA A 115 19.43 -14.41 12.08
N ILE A 116 18.34 -14.14 12.83
CA ILE A 116 17.99 -14.91 14.03
C ILE A 116 17.75 -16.38 13.69
N ARG A 117 16.99 -16.68 12.63
CA ARG A 117 16.72 -18.07 12.20
C ARG A 117 18.01 -18.80 11.85
N ALA A 118 18.90 -18.14 11.09
CA ALA A 118 20.17 -18.73 10.68
C ALA A 118 21.07 -19.09 11.87
N THR A 119 21.04 -18.33 12.97
CA THR A 119 21.83 -18.64 14.16
C THR A 119 21.17 -19.68 15.07
N SER A 120 19.85 -19.66 15.21
CA SER A 120 19.11 -20.65 16.02
C SER A 120 19.22 -22.08 15.44
N ASP A 121 19.28 -22.22 14.12
CA ASP A 121 19.47 -23.52 13.47
C ASP A 121 20.89 -24.09 13.71
N VAL A 122 21.89 -23.23 13.92
CA VAL A 122 23.28 -23.63 14.21
C VAL A 122 23.42 -24.15 15.65
N GLU A 123 22.81 -23.48 16.62
CA GLU A 123 22.82 -23.92 18.04
C GLU A 123 22.08 -25.26 18.23
N THR A 124 20.97 -25.45 17.50
CA THR A 124 20.18 -26.70 17.59
C THR A 124 20.95 -27.90 17.01
N GLN A 125 21.76 -27.69 15.96
CA GLN A 125 22.62 -28.74 15.39
C GLN A 125 23.89 -29.03 16.20
N GLN A 126 24.36 -28.06 16.99
CA GLN A 126 25.52 -28.24 17.89
C GLN A 126 25.15 -28.96 19.18
N ASN A 127 23.93 -28.77 19.73
CA ASN A 127 23.46 -29.47 20.93
C ASN A 127 22.91 -30.89 20.67
N SER A 128 22.80 -31.30 19.41
CA SER A 128 22.37 -32.66 19.00
C SER A 128 23.53 -33.58 18.58
N ARG A 129 24.78 -33.17 18.83
CA ARG A 129 26.00 -33.98 18.68
C ARG A 129 26.66 -34.17 20.03
#